data_AF-A0A8H5FFZ1-F1
#
_entry.id   AF-A0A8H5FFZ1-F1
#
_cell.length_a   1.000
_cell.length_b   1.000
_cell.length_c   1.000
_cell.angle_alpha   90.00
_cell.angle_beta   90.00
_cell.angle_gamma   90.00
#
_symmetry.space_group_name_H-M   'P 1'
#
loop_
_entity.id
_entity.type
_entity.pdbx_description
1 polymer ?
#
loop_
_entity_poly.entity_id
_entity_poly.type
_entity_poly.pdbx_seq_one_letter_code
_entity_poly.pdbx_strand_id
1 'polypeptide(L)'
;MKSNILFSDESGTSFTHPGPNYTTELIESFVAANFSPPLVSTQSFDGAVKQIVALYPEDPALGSPFNTGSETFGLVPGYKRAAALNGDIAFQSQRRFWIQTASNAGVKTFGYLFTQPQAGSGRLGVFHSSEVRYVYGGVQNPTPSDATLSPNMMDYWISFTTSLDPNDDKGSSRPEWPQYTPDNQVIIQLNGDNLTAIPDDYRKKQIDFINLMPLTFHHRRSL
;
A
#
# COMPACT_ATOMS: atom_id res chain seq x y z
N MET A 1 2.59 -28.84 5.80
CA MET A 1 1.88 -28.03 4.79
C MET A 1 2.82 -26.91 4.36
N LYS A 2 3.05 -26.72 3.05
CA LYS A 2 3.74 -25.53 2.55
C LYS A 2 2.66 -24.46 2.37
N SER A 3 2.76 -23.36 3.09
CA SER A 3 1.87 -22.21 2.92
C SER A 3 2.59 -21.20 2.04
N ASN A 4 1.93 -20.68 1.00
CA ASN A 4 2.41 -19.54 0.23
C ASN A 4 1.48 -18.36 0.54
N ILE A 5 2.00 -17.14 0.53
CA ILE A 5 1.22 -15.96 0.96
C ILE A 5 1.27 -14.88 -0.12
N LEU A 6 0.10 -14.32 -0.40
CA LEU A 6 -0.10 -13.16 -1.24
C LEU A 6 -0.35 -11.93 -0.37
N PHE A 7 0.37 -10.84 -0.64
CA PHE A 7 0.24 -9.58 0.08
C PHE A 7 -0.31 -8.46 -0.81
N SER A 8 -1.37 -7.81 -0.34
CA SER A 8 -2.02 -6.67 -1.00
C SER A 8 -1.53 -5.32 -0.48
N ASP A 9 -1.61 -4.31 -1.33
CA ASP A 9 -1.39 -2.90 -0.98
C ASP A 9 -2.71 -2.16 -0.82
N GLU A 10 -2.71 -1.03 -0.11
CA GLU A 10 -3.90 -0.21 0.09
C GLU A 10 -3.54 1.28 0.22
N SER A 11 -4.46 2.16 -0.20
CA SER A 11 -4.32 3.61 -0.15
C SER A 11 -5.01 4.24 1.06
N GLY A 12 -4.39 5.28 1.62
CA GLY A 12 -4.94 6.03 2.76
C GLY A 12 -6.03 7.04 2.41
N THR A 13 -6.29 7.33 1.13
CA THR A 13 -7.19 8.42 0.69
C THR A 13 -8.65 8.20 1.11
N SER A 14 -9.11 6.95 1.19
CA SER A 14 -10.44 6.58 1.70
C SER A 14 -10.61 6.80 3.20
N PHE A 15 -9.51 6.80 3.95
CA PHE A 15 -9.49 6.89 5.42
C PHE A 15 -9.11 8.28 5.93
N THR A 16 -8.81 9.21 5.03
CA THR A 16 -8.50 10.61 5.35
C THR A 16 -9.71 11.47 5.04
N HIS A 17 -10.26 12.13 6.06
CA HIS A 17 -11.42 12.99 5.92
C HIS A 17 -11.04 14.26 5.11
N PRO A 18 -11.84 14.70 4.11
CA PRO A 18 -11.45 15.82 3.24
C PRO A 18 -11.59 17.21 3.89
N GLY A 19 -12.33 17.32 4.99
CA GLY A 19 -12.68 18.59 5.64
C GLY A 19 -11.60 19.31 6.48
N PRO A 20 -10.80 18.63 7.32
CA PRO A 20 -9.86 19.31 8.20
C PRO A 20 -8.76 20.07 7.47
N ASN A 21 -8.33 21.19 8.05
CA ASN A 21 -7.10 21.87 7.66
C ASN A 21 -5.90 21.15 8.31
N TYR A 22 -5.32 20.18 7.62
CA TYR A 22 -4.23 19.33 8.10
C TYR A 22 -2.91 20.10 8.35
N THR A 23 -2.80 20.76 9.51
CA THR A 23 -1.52 21.27 10.03
C THR A 23 -0.66 20.14 10.57
N THR A 24 0.64 20.41 10.79
CA THR A 24 1.55 19.44 11.42
C THR A 24 1.01 18.95 12.77
N GLU A 25 0.56 19.85 13.63
CA GLU A 25 0.04 19.54 14.98
C GLU A 25 -1.24 18.69 14.91
N LEU A 26 -2.09 18.95 13.92
CA LEU A 26 -3.32 18.18 13.73
C LEU A 26 -3.00 16.75 13.25
N ILE A 27 -2.04 16.59 12.34
CA ILE A 27 -1.59 15.27 11.89
C ILE A 27 -0.96 14.52 13.06
N GLU A 28 -0.07 15.16 13.84
CA GLU A 28 0.52 14.56 15.06
C GLU A 28 -0.56 14.09 16.03
N SER A 29 -1.60 14.90 16.25
CA SER A 29 -2.73 14.55 17.13
C SER A 29 -3.51 13.34 16.62
N PHE A 30 -3.75 13.24 15.30
CA PHE A 30 -4.42 12.07 14.72
C PHE A 30 -3.58 10.80 14.82
N VAL A 31 -2.27 10.89 14.57
CA VAL A 31 -1.36 9.74 14.75
C VAL A 31 -1.34 9.32 16.21
N ALA A 32 -1.17 10.26 17.14
CA ALA A 32 -1.15 9.97 18.57
C ALA A 32 -2.45 9.29 19.04
N ALA A 33 -3.61 9.75 18.55
CA ALA A 33 -4.91 9.18 18.90
C ALA A 33 -5.05 7.72 18.44
N ASN A 34 -4.54 7.36 17.26
CA ASN A 34 -4.63 6.00 16.72
C ASN A 34 -3.81 4.96 17.51
N PHE A 35 -2.79 5.41 18.26
CA PHE A 35 -1.88 4.55 19.02
C PHE A 35 -1.96 4.78 20.53
N SER A 36 -3.09 5.33 21.00
CA SER A 36 -3.37 5.53 22.41
C SER A 36 -4.18 4.36 23.00
N PRO A 37 -3.91 3.91 24.24
CA PRO A 37 -2.78 4.33 25.08
C PRO A 37 -1.44 3.77 24.55
N PRO A 38 -0.32 4.52 24.70
CA PRO A 38 0.97 4.09 24.18
C PRO A 38 1.52 2.87 24.93
N LEU A 39 2.15 1.95 24.19
CA LEU A 39 2.84 0.78 24.76
C LEU A 39 4.28 1.06 25.20
N VAL A 40 4.77 2.28 24.93
CA VAL A 40 6.10 2.77 25.29
C VAL A 40 5.97 4.00 26.18
N SER A 41 7.08 4.54 26.70
CA SER A 41 7.04 5.77 27.49
C SER A 41 6.43 6.92 26.68
N THR A 42 5.67 7.81 27.32
CA THR A 42 5.07 8.99 26.66
C THR A 42 6.12 9.82 25.93
N GLN A 43 7.30 10.02 26.51
CA GLN A 43 8.40 10.75 25.87
C GLN A 43 8.86 10.07 24.56
N SER A 44 9.03 8.74 24.57
CA SER A 44 9.41 7.98 23.38
C SER A 44 8.31 8.02 22.32
N PHE A 45 7.05 7.89 22.74
CA PHE A 45 5.88 7.94 21.86
C PHE A 45 5.76 9.30 21.17
N ASP A 46 5.75 10.38 21.93
CA ASP A 46 5.64 11.75 21.40
C ASP A 46 6.80 12.07 20.44
N GLY A 47 8.02 11.63 20.78
CA GLY A 47 9.18 11.76 19.90
C GLY A 47 9.00 11.00 18.57
N ALA A 48 8.47 9.78 18.62
CA ALA A 48 8.20 8.99 17.44
C ALA A 48 7.10 9.59 16.56
N VAL A 49 6.02 10.11 17.17
CA VAL A 49 4.92 10.80 16.46
C VAL A 49 5.45 12.01 15.69
N LYS A 50 6.21 12.89 16.35
CA LYS A 50 6.82 14.07 15.70
C LYS A 50 7.76 13.67 14.58
N GLN A 51 8.58 12.65 14.82
CA GLN A 51 9.54 12.18 13.84
C GLN A 51 8.86 11.57 12.60
N ILE A 52 7.81 10.75 12.75
CA ILE A 52 7.12 10.20 11.58
C ILE A 52 6.42 11.31 10.79
N VAL A 53 5.77 12.27 11.45
CA VAL A 53 5.12 13.40 10.76
C VAL A 53 6.14 14.27 10.02
N ALA A 54 7.34 14.46 10.58
CA ALA A 54 8.43 15.18 9.92
C ALA A 54 9.00 14.46 8.67
N LEU A 55 8.86 13.13 8.58
CA LEU A 55 9.28 12.36 7.40
C LEU A 55 8.33 12.50 6.20
N TYR A 56 7.13 13.03 6.42
CA TYR A 56 6.19 13.41 5.35
C TYR A 56 6.20 14.93 5.22
N PRO A 57 6.84 15.52 4.19
CA PRO A 57 6.90 16.97 4.02
C PRO A 57 5.55 17.57 3.60
N GLU A 58 5.42 18.89 3.70
CA GLU A 58 4.21 19.63 3.31
C GLU A 58 4.03 19.81 1.79
N ASP A 59 4.99 19.34 0.98
CA ASP A 59 4.89 19.36 -0.48
C ASP A 59 3.76 18.43 -0.98
N PRO A 60 2.68 18.97 -1.59
CA PRO A 60 1.56 18.16 -2.07
C PRO A 60 1.93 17.18 -3.18
N ALA A 61 3.04 17.41 -3.89
CA ALA A 61 3.54 16.48 -4.91
C ALA A 61 4.02 15.15 -4.34
N LEU A 62 4.36 15.12 -3.05
CA LEU A 62 4.84 13.93 -2.34
C LEU A 62 3.72 13.18 -1.59
N GLY A 63 2.51 13.74 -1.55
CA GLY A 63 1.36 13.16 -0.84
C GLY A 63 0.46 12.26 -1.72
N SER A 64 -0.52 11.61 -1.09
CA SER A 64 -1.48 10.73 -1.75
C SER A 64 -2.78 11.48 -2.15
N PRO A 65 -3.36 11.31 -3.35
CA PRO A 65 -2.97 10.38 -4.42
C PRO A 65 -1.56 10.63 -4.98
N PHE A 66 -0.72 9.60 -4.95
CA PHE A 66 0.66 9.71 -5.40
C PHE A 66 0.74 9.96 -6.91
N ASN A 67 1.84 10.54 -7.37
CA ASN A 67 2.11 10.78 -8.80
C ASN A 67 1.10 11.70 -9.49
N THR A 68 0.41 12.57 -8.74
CA THR A 68 -0.54 13.57 -9.27
C THR A 68 0.01 15.01 -9.22
N GLY A 69 1.31 15.17 -8.95
CA GLY A 69 1.93 16.48 -8.78
C GLY A 69 1.28 17.29 -7.65
N SER A 70 1.28 18.61 -7.76
CA SER A 70 0.72 19.51 -6.74
C SER A 70 -0.81 19.67 -6.79
N GLU A 71 -1.52 18.90 -7.64
CA GLU A 71 -2.99 18.91 -7.68
C GLU A 71 -3.56 18.51 -6.33
N THR A 72 -4.49 19.32 -5.79
CA THR A 72 -5.11 19.11 -4.48
C THR A 72 -6.57 18.67 -4.56
N PHE A 73 -7.13 18.59 -5.77
CA PHE A 73 -8.49 18.14 -6.05
C PHE A 73 -9.54 18.98 -5.31
N GLY A 74 -9.29 20.29 -5.19
CA GLY A 74 -10.14 21.23 -4.47
C GLY A 74 -10.06 21.12 -2.94
N LEU A 75 -9.10 20.36 -2.40
CA LEU A 75 -8.86 20.24 -0.95
C LEU A 75 -7.67 21.07 -0.50
N VAL A 76 -7.50 21.17 0.82
CA VAL A 76 -6.31 21.78 1.42
C VAL A 76 -5.05 20.97 1.07
N PRO A 77 -3.89 21.62 0.85
CA PRO A 77 -2.63 20.94 0.53
C PRO A 77 -2.25 19.82 1.50
N GLY A 78 -2.49 20.02 2.80
CA GLY A 78 -2.17 19.05 3.85
C GLY A 78 -2.97 17.74 3.78
N TYR A 79 -4.08 17.68 3.04
CA TYR A 79 -4.85 16.44 2.83
C TYR A 79 -3.97 15.33 2.28
N LYS A 80 -3.17 15.65 1.25
CA LYS A 80 -2.35 14.64 0.57
C LYS A 80 -1.25 14.10 1.46
N ARG A 81 -0.66 14.97 2.28
CA ARG A 81 0.32 14.60 3.31
C ARG A 81 -0.29 13.63 4.32
N ALA A 82 -1.47 13.96 4.86
CA ALA A 82 -2.17 13.10 5.81
C ALA A 82 -2.59 11.76 5.20
N ALA A 83 -3.07 11.75 3.95
CA ALA A 83 -3.44 10.54 3.22
C ALA A 83 -2.24 9.62 2.92
N ALA A 84 -1.07 10.18 2.58
CA ALA A 84 0.15 9.41 2.41
C ALA A 84 0.58 8.74 3.72
N LEU A 85 0.64 9.50 4.81
CA LEU A 85 1.02 9.00 6.13
C LEU A 85 0.05 7.93 6.62
N ASN A 86 -1.27 8.18 6.54
CA ASN A 86 -2.28 7.21 6.97
C ASN A 86 -2.20 5.90 6.19
N GLY A 87 -2.04 5.97 4.86
CA GLY A 87 -1.93 4.78 4.01
C GLY A 87 -0.68 3.95 4.35
N ASP A 88 0.44 4.61 4.60
CA ASP A 88 1.68 3.93 4.92
C ASP A 88 1.65 3.29 6.33
N ILE A 89 1.13 4.01 7.34
CA ILE A 89 1.00 3.47 8.71
C ILE A 89 0.01 2.30 8.76
N ALA A 90 -1.16 2.45 8.15
CA ALA A 90 -2.22 1.45 8.27
C ALA A 90 -1.96 0.20 7.40
N PHE A 91 -1.30 0.35 6.25
CA PHE A 91 -1.23 -0.72 5.25
C PHE A 91 0.18 -0.99 4.71
N GLN A 92 0.85 0.01 4.14
CA GLN A 92 2.08 -0.26 3.37
C GLN A 92 3.23 -0.76 4.26
N SER A 93 3.37 -0.18 5.45
CA SER A 93 4.35 -0.62 6.44
C SER A 93 4.09 -2.05 6.89
N GLN A 94 2.84 -2.37 7.21
CA GLN A 94 2.40 -3.72 7.59
C GLN A 94 2.68 -4.73 6.46
N ARG A 95 2.26 -4.44 5.23
CA ARG A 95 2.49 -5.30 4.07
C ARG A 95 3.97 -5.58 3.88
N ARG A 96 4.82 -4.54 3.89
CA ARG A 96 6.27 -4.68 3.70
C ARG A 96 6.92 -5.45 4.86
N PHE A 97 6.51 -5.18 6.10
CA PHE A 97 6.99 -5.92 7.27
C PHE A 97 6.65 -7.41 7.17
N TRP A 98 5.41 -7.75 6.84
CA TRP A 98 4.95 -9.13 6.79
C TRP A 98 5.55 -9.91 5.62
N ILE A 99 5.65 -9.33 4.42
CA ILE A 99 6.24 -10.03 3.28
C ILE A 99 7.73 -10.30 3.49
N GLN A 100 8.47 -9.35 4.07
CA GLN A 100 9.88 -9.52 4.43
C GLN A 100 10.05 -10.57 5.54
N THR A 101 9.22 -10.52 6.58
CA THR A 101 9.25 -11.50 7.67
C THR A 101 8.98 -12.92 7.16
N ALA A 102 7.95 -13.11 6.35
CA ALA A 102 7.59 -14.40 5.79
C ALA A 102 8.67 -14.92 4.82
N SER A 103 9.18 -14.05 3.94
CA SER A 103 10.24 -14.39 2.99
C SER A 103 11.54 -14.82 3.71
N ASN A 104 11.94 -14.07 4.76
CA ASN A 104 13.10 -14.43 5.60
C ASN A 104 12.90 -15.76 6.36
N ALA A 105 11.66 -16.13 6.64
CA ALA A 105 11.31 -17.43 7.24
C ALA A 105 11.24 -18.58 6.22
N GLY A 106 11.59 -18.34 4.95
CA GLY A 106 11.57 -19.34 3.88
C GLY A 106 10.17 -19.64 3.32
N VAL A 107 9.18 -18.80 3.63
CA VAL A 107 7.83 -18.89 3.04
C VAL A 107 7.87 -18.31 1.63
N LYS A 108 7.32 -19.02 0.64
CA LYS A 108 7.19 -18.47 -0.72
C LYS A 108 6.14 -17.38 -0.70
N THR A 109 6.53 -16.16 -1.04
CA THR A 109 5.66 -14.98 -0.97
C THR A 109 5.65 -14.20 -2.27
N PHE A 110 4.52 -13.56 -2.53
CA PHE A 110 4.26 -12.73 -3.70
C PHE A 110 3.56 -11.46 -3.22
N GLY A 111 3.97 -10.30 -3.72
CA GLY A 111 3.34 -9.02 -3.41
C GLY A 111 2.95 -8.27 -4.67
N TYR A 112 1.95 -7.41 -4.56
CA TYR A 112 1.59 -6.47 -5.62
C TYR A 112 1.41 -5.04 -5.13
N LEU A 113 1.41 -4.11 -6.08
CA LEU A 113 0.93 -2.74 -5.96
C LEU A 113 -0.14 -2.50 -7.04
N PHE A 114 -1.39 -2.25 -6.66
CA PHE A 114 -2.46 -1.93 -7.60
C PHE A 114 -2.41 -0.45 -7.96
N THR A 115 -2.14 -0.15 -9.24
CA THR A 115 -1.96 1.23 -9.72
C THR A 115 -2.84 1.58 -10.91
N GLN A 116 -3.88 0.78 -11.16
CA GLN A 116 -4.85 1.04 -12.22
C GLN A 116 -5.64 2.34 -11.94
N PRO A 117 -5.57 3.35 -12.81
CA PRO A 117 -6.34 4.59 -12.63
C PRO A 117 -7.84 4.32 -12.52
N GLN A 118 -8.49 5.03 -11.60
CA GLN A 118 -9.91 4.87 -11.32
C GLN A 118 -10.68 6.05 -11.93
N ALA A 119 -11.48 5.80 -12.97
CA ALA A 119 -12.23 6.86 -13.64
C ALA A 119 -13.12 7.62 -12.64
N GLY A 120 -13.01 8.96 -12.63
CA GLY A 120 -13.80 9.82 -11.76
C GLY A 120 -13.42 9.79 -10.27
N SER A 121 -12.30 9.17 -9.88
CA SER A 121 -11.92 9.07 -8.47
C SER A 121 -11.30 10.34 -7.89
N GLY A 122 -10.75 11.24 -8.72
CA GLY A 122 -10.21 12.54 -8.31
C GLY A 122 -9.29 12.44 -7.09
N ARG A 123 -9.68 13.07 -5.97
CA ARG A 123 -8.96 13.05 -4.69
C ARG A 123 -8.70 11.66 -4.11
N LEU A 124 -9.46 10.64 -4.53
CA LEU A 124 -9.31 9.27 -4.03
C LEU A 124 -8.18 8.54 -4.77
N GLY A 125 -7.89 8.91 -6.02
CA GLY A 125 -6.87 8.23 -6.83
C GLY A 125 -7.19 6.75 -7.02
N VAL A 126 -6.17 5.89 -6.88
CA VAL A 126 -6.36 4.45 -6.70
C VAL A 126 -6.63 4.20 -5.22
N PHE A 127 -7.88 3.90 -4.90
CA PHE A 127 -8.39 3.93 -3.52
C PHE A 127 -8.63 2.53 -2.98
N HIS A 128 -8.80 2.46 -1.66
CA HIS A 128 -9.05 1.20 -0.96
C HIS A 128 -10.22 0.41 -1.57
N SER A 129 -9.99 -0.88 -1.84
CA SER A 129 -10.94 -1.83 -2.45
C SER A 129 -11.26 -1.61 -3.94
N SER A 130 -10.63 -0.63 -4.59
CA SER A 130 -10.85 -0.38 -6.02
C SER A 130 -10.40 -1.53 -6.93
N GLU A 131 -9.50 -2.39 -6.46
CA GLU A 131 -9.01 -3.60 -7.12
C GLU A 131 -9.99 -4.78 -7.05
N VAL A 132 -10.89 -4.81 -6.05
CA VAL A 132 -11.81 -5.94 -5.81
C VAL A 132 -12.64 -6.25 -7.05
N ARG A 133 -13.12 -5.23 -7.76
CA ARG A 133 -13.91 -5.43 -8.98
C ARG A 133 -13.11 -6.07 -10.13
N TYR A 134 -11.78 -5.90 -10.17
CA TYR A 134 -10.93 -6.53 -11.18
C TYR A 134 -10.72 -8.01 -10.85
N VAL A 135 -10.51 -8.30 -9.55
CA VAL A 135 -10.40 -9.67 -9.03
C VAL A 135 -11.63 -10.53 -9.36
N TYR A 136 -12.82 -9.94 -9.36
CA TYR A 136 -14.07 -10.66 -9.65
C TYR A 136 -14.58 -10.48 -11.09
N GLY A 137 -13.80 -9.85 -11.99
CA GLY A 137 -14.23 -9.61 -13.37
C GLY A 137 -15.42 -8.64 -13.51
N GLY A 138 -15.71 -7.86 -12.47
CA GLY A 138 -16.87 -6.97 -12.34
C GLY A 138 -16.61 -5.51 -12.72
N VAL A 139 -15.60 -5.21 -13.54
CA VAL A 139 -15.32 -3.84 -13.98
C VAL A 139 -16.46 -3.34 -14.89
N GLN A 140 -17.15 -2.28 -14.47
CA GLN A 140 -18.22 -1.66 -15.26
C GLN A 140 -17.65 -0.65 -16.26
N ASN A 141 -18.14 -0.66 -17.49
CA ASN A 141 -17.67 0.21 -18.59
C ASN A 141 -16.14 0.22 -18.72
N PRO A 142 -15.50 -0.95 -18.90
CA PRO A 142 -14.04 -1.05 -18.85
C PRO A 142 -13.39 -0.23 -19.96
N THR A 143 -12.33 0.49 -19.62
CA THR A 143 -11.39 1.02 -20.61
C THR A 143 -10.60 -0.15 -21.24
N PRO A 144 -9.89 0.05 -22.37
CA PRO A 144 -9.01 -0.97 -22.93
C PRO A 144 -7.95 -1.48 -21.93
N SER A 145 -7.44 -0.57 -21.10
CA SER A 145 -6.50 -0.88 -20.00
C SER A 145 -7.16 -1.81 -18.98
N ASP A 146 -8.39 -1.52 -18.55
CA ASP A 146 -9.14 -2.37 -17.62
C ASP A 146 -9.46 -3.76 -18.20
N ALA A 147 -9.83 -3.79 -19.49
CA ALA A 147 -10.15 -5.02 -20.20
C ALA A 147 -8.92 -5.93 -20.36
N THR A 148 -7.71 -5.36 -20.29
CA THR A 148 -6.44 -6.10 -20.26
C THR A 148 -6.11 -6.57 -18.84
N LEU A 149 -6.26 -5.69 -17.85
CA LEU A 149 -5.84 -5.98 -16.48
C LEU A 149 -6.74 -7.00 -15.78
N SER A 150 -8.06 -6.85 -15.91
CA SER A 150 -9.03 -7.65 -15.15
C SER A 150 -8.90 -9.17 -15.40
N PRO A 151 -8.81 -9.65 -16.67
CA PRO A 151 -8.52 -11.07 -16.93
C PRO A 151 -7.20 -11.55 -16.34
N ASN A 152 -6.12 -10.76 -16.47
CA ASN A 152 -4.82 -11.13 -15.92
C ASN A 152 -4.85 -11.26 -14.39
N MET A 153 -5.55 -10.36 -13.69
CA MET A 153 -5.73 -10.45 -12.22
C MET A 153 -6.53 -11.67 -11.80
N MET A 154 -7.62 -11.99 -12.51
CA MET A 154 -8.39 -13.22 -12.28
C MET A 154 -7.52 -14.45 -12.46
N ASP A 155 -6.75 -14.51 -13.55
CA ASP A 155 -5.89 -15.65 -13.86
C ASP A 155 -4.79 -15.83 -12.79
N TYR A 156 -4.08 -14.76 -12.37
CA TYR A 156 -3.10 -14.87 -11.27
C TYR A 156 -3.72 -15.46 -9.98
N TRP A 157 -4.93 -15.04 -9.62
CA TRP A 157 -5.59 -15.53 -8.39
C TRP A 157 -6.08 -16.95 -8.51
N ILE A 158 -6.60 -17.34 -9.68
CA ILE A 158 -7.00 -18.71 -9.96
C ILE A 158 -5.76 -19.62 -9.93
N SER A 159 -4.66 -19.21 -10.57
CA SER A 159 -3.38 -19.94 -10.53
C SER A 159 -2.91 -20.12 -9.09
N PHE A 160 -2.89 -19.04 -8.29
CA PHE A 160 -2.46 -19.12 -6.90
C PHE A 160 -3.37 -20.02 -6.04
N THR A 161 -4.68 -19.93 -6.26
CA THR A 161 -5.66 -20.76 -5.52
C THR A 161 -5.52 -22.25 -5.86
N THR A 162 -5.21 -22.58 -7.11
CA THR A 162 -5.17 -23.97 -7.59
C THR A 162 -3.79 -24.62 -7.47
N SER A 163 -2.71 -23.84 -7.46
CA SER A 163 -1.34 -24.35 -7.52
C SER A 163 -0.40 -23.78 -6.44
N LEU A 164 -0.86 -22.80 -5.64
CA LEU A 164 -0.05 -22.00 -4.73
C LEU A 164 1.02 -21.15 -5.45
N ASP A 165 0.93 -20.99 -6.77
CA ASP A 165 1.81 -20.17 -7.59
C ASP A 165 0.97 -19.29 -8.53
N PRO A 166 1.20 -17.98 -8.60
CA PRO A 166 0.49 -17.14 -9.58
C PRO A 166 0.87 -17.46 -11.05
N ASN A 167 1.95 -18.21 -11.29
CA ASN A 167 2.50 -18.51 -12.62
C ASN A 167 2.34 -19.99 -13.00
N ASP A 168 1.12 -20.41 -13.35
CA ASP A 168 0.82 -21.82 -13.69
C ASP A 168 0.76 -22.13 -15.21
N ASP A 169 1.19 -21.17 -16.05
CA ASP A 169 1.15 -21.24 -17.52
C ASP A 169 -0.24 -21.49 -18.13
N LYS A 170 -1.33 -21.22 -17.40
CA LYS A 170 -2.72 -21.34 -17.88
C LYS A 170 -3.40 -19.99 -17.97
N GLY A 171 -4.48 -19.90 -18.75
CA GLY A 171 -5.25 -18.67 -18.92
C GLY A 171 -4.59 -17.71 -19.90
N SER A 172 -4.73 -16.41 -19.64
CA SER A 172 -4.20 -15.33 -20.46
C SER A 172 -2.67 -15.31 -20.42
N SER A 173 -2.04 -15.04 -21.57
CA SER A 173 -0.60 -14.73 -21.60
C SER A 173 -0.35 -13.45 -20.81
N ARG A 174 0.41 -13.57 -19.70
CA ARG A 174 0.67 -12.48 -18.76
C ARG A 174 2.14 -12.49 -18.33
N PRO A 175 2.69 -11.33 -17.90
CA PRO A 175 4.03 -11.26 -17.34
C PRO A 175 4.23 -12.23 -16.16
N GLU A 176 5.47 -12.58 -15.86
CA GLU A 176 5.75 -13.37 -14.67
C GLU A 176 5.53 -12.50 -13.42
N TRP A 177 4.84 -13.06 -12.42
CA TRP A 177 4.77 -12.50 -11.08
C TRP A 177 5.97 -13.00 -10.28
N PRO A 178 6.99 -12.16 -10.03
CA PRO A 178 8.20 -12.60 -9.36
C PRO A 178 7.92 -12.97 -7.90
N GLN A 179 8.58 -14.04 -7.44
CA GLN A 179 8.64 -14.33 -6.01
C GLN A 179 9.42 -13.22 -5.28
N TYR A 180 8.88 -12.77 -4.16
CA TYR A 180 9.59 -11.87 -3.26
C TYR A 180 10.63 -12.64 -2.43
N THR A 181 11.89 -12.22 -2.48
CA THR A 181 12.98 -12.85 -1.73
C THR A 181 13.80 -11.81 -0.97
N PRO A 182 14.61 -12.21 0.03
CA PRO A 182 15.49 -11.27 0.74
C PRO A 182 16.45 -10.53 -0.19
N ASP A 183 16.96 -11.22 -1.23
CA ASP A 183 17.91 -10.69 -2.21
C ASP A 183 17.24 -10.01 -3.42
N ASN A 184 15.94 -10.21 -3.62
CA ASN A 184 15.17 -9.64 -4.72
C ASN A 184 13.79 -9.16 -4.21
N GLN A 185 13.77 -7.95 -3.66
CA GLN A 185 12.59 -7.32 -3.04
C GLN A 185 11.70 -6.62 -4.09
N VAL A 186 11.15 -7.40 -5.01
CA VAL A 186 10.27 -6.92 -6.08
C VAL A 186 8.83 -7.38 -5.88
N ILE A 187 7.89 -6.56 -6.32
CA ILE A 187 6.45 -6.86 -6.35
C ILE A 187 5.93 -6.60 -7.77
N ILE A 188 4.76 -7.15 -8.12
CA ILE A 188 4.14 -6.84 -9.41
C ILE A 188 3.30 -5.56 -9.30
N GLN A 189 3.43 -4.65 -10.25
CA GLN A 189 2.49 -3.55 -10.43
C GLN A 189 1.31 -4.04 -11.25
N LEU A 190 0.10 -3.94 -10.70
CA LEU A 190 -1.15 -4.27 -11.39
C LEU A 190 -1.73 -3.01 -12.06
N ASN A 191 -1.38 -2.84 -13.34
CA ASN A 191 -1.84 -1.76 -14.21
C ASN A 191 -1.97 -2.29 -15.64
N GLY A 192 -3.09 -2.04 -16.31
CA GLY A 192 -3.39 -2.59 -17.63
C GLY A 192 -2.49 -2.06 -18.75
N ASP A 193 -1.95 -0.85 -18.60
CA ASP A 193 -1.02 -0.24 -19.55
C ASP A 193 0.44 -0.55 -19.22
N ASN A 194 0.73 -1.01 -17.98
CA ASN A 194 2.08 -1.31 -17.51
C ASN A 194 2.08 -2.37 -16.40
N LEU A 195 1.69 -3.60 -16.77
CA LEU A 195 1.75 -4.78 -15.90
C LEU A 195 3.19 -5.28 -15.87
N THR A 196 3.92 -5.01 -14.79
CA THR A 196 5.36 -5.29 -14.71
C THR A 196 5.86 -5.44 -13.27
N ALA A 197 7.02 -6.06 -13.08
CA ALA A 197 7.69 -6.09 -11.79
C ALA A 197 8.31 -4.70 -11.47
N ILE A 198 8.18 -4.27 -10.21
CA ILE A 198 8.76 -3.03 -9.69
C ILE A 198 9.51 -3.29 -8.37
N PRO A 199 10.54 -2.50 -8.04
CA PRO A 199 11.14 -2.53 -6.71
C PRO A 199 10.13 -2.14 -5.61
N ASP A 200 10.15 -2.86 -4.48
CA ASP A 200 9.36 -2.52 -3.30
C ASP A 200 10.12 -1.56 -2.36
N ASP A 201 10.60 -0.43 -2.91
CA ASP A 201 11.46 0.53 -2.21
C ASP A 201 10.88 1.96 -2.14
N TYR A 202 9.66 2.16 -2.64
CA TYR A 202 8.97 3.44 -2.51
C TYR A 202 8.80 3.83 -1.03
N ARG A 203 9.04 5.12 -0.73
CA ARG A 203 8.95 5.70 0.62
C ARG A 203 9.71 4.88 1.68
N LYS A 204 10.84 4.30 1.30
CA LYS A 204 11.65 3.41 2.14
C LYS A 204 11.96 4.03 3.51
N LYS A 205 12.41 5.29 3.54
CA LYS A 205 12.76 5.97 4.79
C LYS A 205 11.57 6.06 5.77
N GLN A 206 10.39 6.40 5.27
CA GLN A 206 9.17 6.52 6.08
C GLN A 206 8.72 5.15 6.61
N ILE A 207 8.62 4.17 5.70
CA ILE A 207 8.14 2.82 6.04
C ILE A 207 9.14 2.08 6.94
N ASP A 208 10.44 2.22 6.70
CA ASP A 208 11.47 1.63 7.58
C ASP A 208 11.39 2.23 8.98
N PHE A 209 11.18 3.55 9.12
CA PHE A 209 11.02 4.17 10.43
C PHE A 209 9.84 3.58 11.22
N ILE A 210 8.69 3.40 10.55
CA ILE A 210 7.50 2.77 11.14
C ILE A 210 7.83 1.33 11.58
N ASN A 211 8.42 0.54 10.69
CA ASN A 211 8.72 -0.87 10.94
C ASN A 211 9.83 -1.10 11.99
N LEU A 212 10.75 -0.13 12.18
CA LEU A 212 11.75 -0.16 13.25
C LEU A 212 11.16 0.12 14.64
N MET A 213 9.90 0.56 14.72
CA MET A 213 9.20 0.89 15.98
C MET A 213 7.93 0.05 16.17
N PRO A 214 8.01 -1.29 16.18
CA PRO A 214 6.83 -2.16 16.17
C PRO A 214 5.96 -2.02 17.43
N LEU A 215 6.55 -1.69 18.59
CA LEU A 215 5.79 -1.42 19.81
C LEU A 215 5.09 -0.05 19.78
N THR A 216 5.70 0.96 19.17
CA THR A 216 5.13 2.31 19.07
C THR A 216 3.94 2.33 18.11
N PHE A 217 4.05 1.66 16.96
CA PHE A 217 3.01 1.65 15.91
C PHE A 217 2.25 0.32 15.83
N HIS A 218 2.24 -0.45 16.92
CA HIS A 218 1.43 -1.66 17.11
C HIS A 218 1.56 -2.75 16.03
N HIS A 219 2.71 -2.88 15.36
CA HIS A 219 3.04 -4.03 14.51
C HIS A 219 3.27 -5.27 15.39
N ARG A 220 2.25 -6.07 15.68
CA ARG A 220 2.41 -7.26 16.54
C ARG A 220 2.78 -8.53 15.76
N ARG A 221 3.78 -9.25 16.27
CA ARG A 221 3.54 -10.40 17.18
C ARG A 221 4.38 -10.20 18.45
N SER A 222 3.74 -10.06 19.61
CA SER A 222 4.41 -10.49 20.84
C SER A 222 4.56 -12.01 20.73
N LEU A 223 5.79 -12.50 20.90
CA LEU A 223 6.07 -13.93 21.07
C LEU A 223 5.24 -14.53 22.20
#